data_AF-A0A947FCA4-F1
#
_entry.id   AF-A0A947FCA4-F1
#
_cell.length_a   1.000
_cell.length_b   1.000
_cell.length_c   1.000
_cell.angle_alpha   90.00
_cell.angle_beta   90.00
_cell.angle_gamma   90.00
#
_symmetry.space_group_name_H-M   'P 1'
#
loop_
_entity.id
_entity.type
_entity.pdbx_description
1 polymer ?
#
loop_
_entity_poly.entity_id
_entity_poly.type
_entity_poly.pdbx_seq_one_letter_code
_entity_poly.pdbx_strand_id
1 'polypeptide(L)'
;YGIYAAVTRITPDGKNPNGWIPEEKISVEDAIKCYTLNSAYASFEENLKGSIEVGKLADFVVLSGDILTINPIEIKNVKVTMTVFDGEIIYISNQ
;
A
#
# COMPACT_ATOMS: atom_id res chain seq x y z
N TYR A 1 2.97 -5.59 -4.57
CA TYR A 1 3.09 -5.17 -5.99
C TYR A 1 2.30 -3.92 -6.37
N GLY A 2 1.06 -3.71 -5.89
CA GLY A 2 0.24 -2.54 -6.26
C GLY A 2 0.92 -1.17 -6.08
N ILE A 3 1.32 -0.84 -4.84
CA ILE A 3 2.04 0.42 -4.55
C ILE A 3 3.30 0.56 -5.41
N TYR A 4 4.16 -0.47 -5.46
CA TYR A 4 5.36 -0.48 -6.31
C TYR A 4 5.05 -0.11 -7.78
N ALA A 5 3.99 -0.69 -8.36
CA ALA A 5 3.60 -0.39 -9.73
C ALA A 5 3.13 1.05 -9.90
N ALA A 6 2.38 1.60 -8.94
CA ALA A 6 1.89 2.98 -9.00
C ALA A 6 3.02 4.02 -8.94
N VAL A 7 4.03 3.79 -8.10
CA VAL A 7 5.10 4.77 -7.84
C VAL A 7 6.29 4.63 -8.79
N THR A 8 6.55 3.43 -9.30
CA THR A 8 7.65 3.20 -10.25
C THR A 8 7.18 3.17 -11.70
N ARG A 9 5.96 2.68 -11.94
CA ARG A 9 5.39 2.37 -13.25
C ARG A 9 6.27 1.47 -14.13
N ILE A 10 7.23 0.76 -13.54
CA ILE A 10 8.14 -0.14 -14.26
C ILE A 10 7.35 -1.33 -14.79
N THR A 11 7.47 -1.60 -16.09
CA THR A 11 6.76 -2.73 -16.71
C THR A 11 7.42 -4.05 -16.32
N PRO A 12 6.65 -5.12 -16.01
CA PRO A 12 7.20 -6.43 -15.66
C PRO A 12 8.10 -7.05 -16.73
N ASP A 13 7.89 -6.68 -18.00
CA ASP A 13 8.69 -7.13 -19.15
C ASP A 13 10.02 -6.38 -19.31
N GLY A 14 10.32 -5.41 -18.44
CA GLY A 14 11.56 -4.64 -18.46
C GLY A 14 11.67 -3.63 -19.61
N LYS A 15 10.67 -3.50 -20.48
CA LYS A 15 10.73 -2.57 -21.63
C LYS A 15 10.72 -1.10 -21.23
N ASN A 16 10.22 -0.79 -20.03
CA ASN A 16 10.13 0.58 -19.51
C ASN A 16 10.80 0.67 -18.13
N PRO A 17 12.14 0.61 -18.06
CA PRO A 17 12.87 0.62 -16.79
C PRO A 17 12.75 1.95 -16.03
N ASN A 18 12.41 3.03 -16.74
CA ASN A 18 12.16 4.34 -16.15
C ASN A 18 10.67 4.60 -15.85
N GLY A 19 9.79 3.64 -16.14
CA GLY A 19 8.34 3.74 -15.96
C GLY A 19 7.57 3.94 -17.27
N TRP A 20 6.42 3.28 -17.43
CA TRP A 20 5.49 3.47 -18.55
C TRP A 20 4.67 4.75 -18.37
N ILE A 21 4.87 5.76 -19.21
CA ILE A 21 4.35 7.13 -19.01
C ILE A 21 4.84 7.65 -17.64
N PRO A 22 6.15 7.95 -17.51
CA PRO A 22 6.79 8.22 -16.23
C PRO A 22 6.27 9.49 -15.54
N GLU A 23 5.63 10.40 -16.27
CA GLU A 23 4.98 11.61 -15.76
C GLU A 23 3.75 11.28 -14.88
N GLU A 24 3.14 10.10 -15.08
CA GLU A 24 1.96 9.63 -14.35
C GLU A 24 2.33 8.83 -13.08
N LYS A 25 3.61 8.88 -12.65
CA LYS A 25 4.01 8.33 -11.35
C LYS A 25 3.39 9.16 -10.24
N ILE A 26 2.90 8.48 -9.21
CA ILE A 26 2.38 9.14 -8.01
C ILE A 26 3.33 8.94 -6.83
N SER A 27 3.19 9.79 -5.81
CA SER A 27 3.91 9.63 -4.54
C SER A 27 3.51 8.33 -3.82
N VAL A 28 4.32 7.88 -2.86
CA VAL A 28 3.96 6.71 -2.04
C VAL A 28 2.73 7.03 -1.20
N GLU A 29 2.63 8.25 -0.68
CA GLU A 29 1.51 8.76 0.09
C GLU A 29 0.20 8.72 -0.71
N ASP A 30 0.24 9.17 -1.97
CA ASP A 30 -0.93 9.12 -2.85
C ASP A 30 -1.29 7.69 -3.20
N ALA A 31 -0.31 6.82 -3.44
CA ALA A 31 -0.55 5.40 -3.66
C ALA A 31 -1.21 4.73 -2.43
N ILE A 32 -0.75 5.04 -1.21
CA ILE A 32 -1.38 4.55 0.03
C ILE A 32 -2.85 5.01 0.07
N LYS A 33 -3.11 6.30 -0.12
CA LYS A 33 -4.49 6.83 -0.13
C LYS A 33 -5.37 6.15 -1.17
N CYS A 34 -4.85 5.91 -2.38
CA CYS A 34 -5.57 5.19 -3.43
C CYS A 34 -6.00 3.77 -2.98
N TYR A 35 -5.10 3.04 -2.31
CA TYR A 35 -5.37 1.68 -1.83
C TYR A 35 -6.10 1.60 -0.48
N THR A 36 -6.28 2.72 0.23
CA THR A 36 -6.96 2.75 1.53
C THR A 36 -8.17 3.68 1.51
N LEU A 37 -7.97 4.96 1.83
CA LEU A 37 -9.03 5.93 2.05
C LEU A 37 -9.89 6.17 0.81
N ASN A 38 -9.29 6.31 -0.37
CA ASN A 38 -10.02 6.60 -1.60
C ASN A 38 -10.84 5.38 -2.06
N SER A 39 -10.33 4.16 -1.81
CA SER A 39 -11.07 2.93 -2.08
C SER A 39 -12.28 2.79 -1.15
N ALA A 40 -12.12 3.11 0.14
CA ALA A 40 -13.24 3.12 1.10
C ALA A 40 -14.27 4.20 0.76
N TYR A 41 -13.82 5.40 0.34
CA TYR A 41 -14.72 6.45 -0.12
C TYR A 41 -15.51 6.04 -1.38
N ALA A 42 -14.86 5.37 -2.33
CA ALA A 42 -15.51 4.89 -3.54
C ALA A 42 -16.61 3.84 -3.26
N SER A 43 -16.56 3.15 -2.11
CA SER A 43 -17.58 2.22 -1.64
C SER A 43 -18.53 2.79 -0.59
N PHE A 44 -18.44 4.09 -0.26
CA PHE A 44 -19.20 4.75 0.81
C PHE A 44 -18.94 4.18 2.21
N GLU A 45 -17.75 3.62 2.43
CA GLU A 45 -17.31 2.97 3.68
C GLU A 45 -16.22 3.79 4.39
N GLU A 46 -15.96 5.03 3.99
CA GLU A 46 -14.89 5.86 4.56
C GLU A 46 -15.08 6.16 6.05
N ASN A 47 -16.32 6.13 6.54
CA ASN A 47 -16.63 6.26 7.98
C ASN A 47 -16.45 4.95 8.75
N LEU A 48 -16.26 3.83 8.05
CA LEU A 48 -16.09 2.49 8.63
C LEU A 48 -14.63 2.01 8.56
N LYS A 49 -13.92 2.27 7.45
CA LYS A 49 -12.56 1.78 7.19
C LYS A 49 -11.74 2.73 6.31
N GLY A 50 -10.49 2.33 6.01
CA GLY A 50 -9.61 3.04 5.08
C GLY A 50 -8.63 4.03 5.72
N SER A 51 -8.70 4.26 7.03
CA SER A 51 -7.68 4.99 7.80
C SER A 51 -7.60 4.48 9.24
N ILE A 52 -6.49 4.77 9.92
CA ILE A 52 -6.28 4.42 11.33
C ILE A 52 -6.77 5.59 12.19
N GLU A 53 -8.04 5.51 12.61
CA GLU A 53 -8.72 6.53 13.40
C GLU A 53 -9.66 5.87 14.42
N VAL A 54 -9.90 6.53 15.55
CA VAL A 54 -10.82 6.02 16.58
C VAL A 54 -12.23 5.89 16.01
N GLY A 55 -12.85 4.72 16.22
CA GLY A 55 -14.22 4.42 15.78
C GLY A 55 -14.31 3.65 14.46
N LYS A 56 -13.20 3.45 13.74
CA LYS A 56 -13.13 2.61 12.53
C LYS A 56 -12.74 1.16 12.86
N LEU A 57 -12.97 0.26 11.91
CA LEU A 57 -12.50 -1.12 11.98
C LEU A 57 -10.97 -1.15 12.15
N ALA A 58 -10.49 -2.03 13.04
CA ALA A 58 -9.07 -2.26 13.26
C ALA A 58 -8.49 -3.18 12.17
N ASP A 59 -8.58 -2.73 10.92
CA ASP A 59 -8.06 -3.40 9.72
C ASP A 59 -6.75 -2.74 9.28
N PHE A 60 -5.62 -3.38 9.53
CA PHE A 60 -4.32 -2.86 9.11
C PHE A 60 -3.28 -3.96 8.93
N VAL A 61 -2.20 -3.60 8.25
CA VAL A 61 -1.02 -4.45 8.09
C VAL A 61 0.19 -3.78 8.71
N VAL A 62 1.10 -4.60 9.24
CA VAL A 62 2.45 -4.16 9.63
C VAL A 62 3.41 -4.58 8.54
N LEU A 63 4.22 -3.63 8.08
CA LEU A 63 5.21 -3.86 7.03
C LEU A 63 6.59 -4.06 7.64
N SER A 64 7.42 -4.88 6.98
CA SER A 64 8.82 -5.14 7.39
C SER A 64 9.76 -3.95 7.18
N GLY A 65 9.28 -2.87 6.56
CA GLY A 65 10.04 -1.67 6.26
C GLY A 65 9.13 -0.49 5.98
N ASP A 66 9.65 0.71 6.23
CA ASP A 66 8.95 1.96 6.00
C ASP A 66 9.00 2.34 4.51
N ILE A 67 7.87 2.17 3.82
CA ILE A 67 7.76 2.46 2.38
C ILE A 67 7.80 3.96 2.06
N LEU A 68 7.63 4.84 3.05
CA LEU A 68 7.65 6.31 2.85
C LEU A 68 9.08 6.85 2.71
N THR A 69 10.07 6.13 3.22
CA THR A 69 11.45 6.63 3.33
C THR A 69 12.45 5.85 2.47
N ILE A 70 12.13 4.62 2.07
CA ILE A 70 13.01 3.83 1.20
C ILE A 70 12.92 4.26 -0.27
N ASN A 71 13.90 3.85 -1.07
CA ASN A 71 13.83 3.99 -2.52
C ASN A 71 12.59 3.21 -3.04
N PRO A 72 11.74 3.81 -3.89
CA PRO A 72 10.55 3.14 -4.43
C PRO A 72 10.81 1.78 -5.12
N ILE A 73 12.02 1.57 -5.65
CA ILE A 73 12.44 0.30 -6.26
C ILE A 73 12.48 -0.84 -5.22
N GLU A 74 12.78 -0.52 -3.96
CA GLU A 74 12.89 -1.49 -2.87
C GLU A 74 11.52 -1.90 -2.29
N ILE A 75 10.44 -1.17 -2.59
CA ILE A 75 9.09 -1.49 -2.08
C ILE A 75 8.66 -2.92 -2.41
N LYS A 76 9.09 -3.47 -3.56
CA LYS A 76 8.78 -4.86 -3.94
C LYS A 76 9.36 -5.91 -2.97
N ASN A 77 10.37 -5.55 -2.19
CA ASN A 77 11.04 -6.41 -1.23
C ASN A 77 10.40 -6.31 0.17
N VAL A 78 9.55 -5.31 0.41
CA VAL A 78 8.85 -5.13 1.69
C VAL A 78 7.78 -6.20 1.85
N LYS A 79 7.79 -6.86 3.00
CA LYS A 79 6.86 -7.93 3.34
C LYS A 79 5.83 -7.44 4.34
N VAL A 80 4.64 -8.03 4.30
CA VAL A 80 3.68 -7.92 5.41
C VAL A 80 4.15 -8.86 6.52
N THR A 81 4.38 -8.33 7.72
CA THR A 81 4.80 -9.12 8.89
C THR A 81 3.63 -9.51 9.77
N MET A 82 2.53 -8.75 9.71
CA MET A 82 1.31 -9.00 10.46
C MET A 82 0.11 -8.43 9.70
N THR A 83 -1.01 -9.12 9.77
CA THR A 83 -2.32 -8.59 9.33
C THR A 83 -3.29 -8.67 10.50
N VAL A 84 -3.91 -7.54 10.80
CA VAL A 84 -5.01 -7.43 11.76
C VAL A 84 -6.28 -7.16 10.97
N PHE A 85 -7.33 -7.92 11.28
CA PHE A 85 -8.64 -7.81 10.66
C PHE A 85 -9.69 -7.82 11.76
N ASP A 86 -10.50 -6.77 11.81
CA ASP A 86 -11.50 -6.52 12.84
C ASP A 86 -10.94 -6.65 14.27
N GLY A 87 -9.70 -6.18 14.48
CA GLY A 87 -9.00 -6.23 15.76
C GLY A 87 -8.32 -7.57 16.08
N GLU A 88 -8.54 -8.60 15.28
CA GLU A 88 -7.93 -9.92 15.46
C GLU A 88 -6.70 -10.11 14.57
N ILE A 89 -5.64 -10.67 15.12
CA ILE A 89 -4.44 -11.01 14.34
C ILE A 89 -4.72 -12.27 13.52
N ILE A 90 -4.98 -12.11 12.23
CA ILE A 90 -5.27 -13.22 11.31
C ILE A 90 -4.02 -13.76 10.62
N TYR A 91 -2.91 -13.03 10.67
CA TYR A 91 -1.64 -13.43 10.07
C TYR A 91 -0.47 -12.86 10.85
N ILE A 92 0.54 -13.70 11.09
CA ILE A 92 1.89 -13.32 11.53
C ILE A 92 2.87 -14.06 10.62
N SER A 93 3.86 -13.35 10.09
CA SER A 93 4.96 -13.99 9.38
C SER A 93 5.87 -14.71 10.38
N ASN A 94 5.98 -16.03 10.27
CA ASN A 94 7.11 -16.76 10.86
C ASN A 94 8.35 -16.35 10.05
N GLN A 95 9.37 -15.80 10.71
CA GLN A 95 10.58 -15.31 10.05
C GLN A 95 11.21 -16.36 9.13
#